data_AF-A0AAD5JJU3-F1
#
_entry.id   AF-A0AAD5JJU3-F1
#
_cell.length_a   1.000
_cell.length_b   1.000
_cell.length_c   1.000
_cell.angle_alpha   90.00
_cell.angle_beta   90.00
_cell.angle_gamma   90.00
#
_symmetry.space_group_name_H-M   'P 1'
#
loop_
_entity.id
_entity.type
_entity.pdbx_description
1 polymer ?
#
loop_
_entity_poly.entity_id
_entity_poly.type
_entity_poly.pdbx_seq_one_letter_code
_entity_poly.pdbx_strand_id
1 'polypeptide(L)'
;MSEKRALTKFLRSVEWSDVQEAKQALELMGQWEMIDVCDALELLSPVFESEEVRAYAVRVLQRADDEELQCYLLQLVQALQFEHSDKSRLSQFLVERSSRNIELASFLRCSEDNLLHWKLLDFLKAVVPFMELAPTEYGEDGSKLWQSLVHQTELVAQLGTIMREVGAIRGNTQKKIEKLRQLLYGLLSELTYFEEPVRSLLASSVLITGIVPSESSIFKSALHPLCLTFRTASGGTAR
;
A
#
# COMPACT_ATOMS: atom_id res chain seq x y z
N MET A 1 -24.03 24.40 -13.62
CA MET A 1 -23.18 23.68 -14.58
C MET A 1 -23.37 22.20 -14.32
N SER A 2 -24.15 21.50 -15.16
CA SER A 2 -24.67 20.15 -14.90
C SER A 2 -23.87 19.01 -15.54
N GLU A 3 -22.95 19.32 -16.46
CA GLU A 3 -22.11 18.28 -17.07
C GLU A 3 -20.87 18.07 -16.20
N LYS A 4 -20.92 17.06 -15.31
CA LYS A 4 -19.84 16.71 -14.39
C LYS A 4 -18.50 16.54 -15.11
N ARG A 5 -18.50 15.77 -16.22
CA ARG A 5 -17.29 15.39 -16.96
C ARG A 5 -16.64 16.55 -17.72
N ALA A 6 -17.34 17.68 -17.83
CA ALA A 6 -16.77 18.89 -18.42
C ALA A 6 -15.81 19.62 -17.46
N LEU A 7 -15.85 19.34 -16.14
CA LEU A 7 -15.00 20.03 -15.17
C LEU A 7 -13.51 19.80 -15.45
N THR A 8 -13.09 18.56 -15.70
CA THR A 8 -11.66 18.27 -15.96
C THR A 8 -11.17 18.97 -17.23
N LYS A 9 -12.01 19.02 -18.27
CA LYS A 9 -11.73 19.74 -19.52
C LYS A 9 -11.66 21.25 -19.31
N PHE A 10 -12.57 21.81 -18.51
CA PHE A 10 -12.58 23.23 -18.15
C PHE A 10 -11.30 23.60 -17.41
N LEU A 11 -10.93 22.87 -16.37
CA LEU A 11 -9.73 23.14 -15.57
C LEU A 11 -8.42 23.01 -16.38
N ARG A 12 -8.40 22.17 -17.42
CA ARG A 12 -7.28 22.09 -18.38
C ARG A 12 -7.16 23.31 -19.28
N SER A 13 -8.25 24.03 -19.53
CA SER A 13 -8.23 25.22 -20.38
C SER A 13 -7.88 26.52 -19.66
N VAL A 14 -7.76 26.47 -18.33
CA VAL A 14 -7.47 27.64 -17.48
C VAL A 14 -5.99 27.97 -17.54
N GLU A 15 -5.68 29.24 -17.78
CA GLU A 15 -4.32 29.77 -17.64
C GLU A 15 -4.02 30.06 -16.15
N TRP A 16 -3.41 29.09 -15.46
CA TRP A 16 -3.14 29.17 -14.02
C TRP A 16 -2.10 30.24 -13.62
N SER A 17 -1.35 30.78 -14.59
CA SER A 17 -0.44 31.91 -14.35
C SER A 17 -1.17 33.26 -14.25
N ASP A 18 -2.39 33.38 -14.78
CA ASP A 18 -3.24 34.55 -14.60
C ASP A 18 -4.05 34.43 -13.30
N VAL A 19 -3.75 35.31 -12.35
CA VAL A 19 -4.39 35.34 -11.02
C VAL A 19 -5.90 35.57 -11.10
N GLN A 20 -6.39 36.38 -12.05
CA GLN A 20 -7.83 36.65 -12.19
C GLN A 20 -8.55 35.43 -12.76
N GLU A 21 -7.96 34.81 -13.78
CA GLU A 21 -8.52 33.62 -14.42
C GLU A 21 -8.53 32.43 -13.46
N ALA A 22 -7.41 32.18 -12.76
CA ALA A 22 -7.31 31.15 -11.73
C ALA A 22 -8.36 31.35 -10.64
N LYS A 23 -8.54 32.58 -10.14
CA LYS A 23 -9.56 32.88 -9.13
C LYS A 23 -10.98 32.57 -9.62
N GLN A 24 -11.33 33.01 -10.83
CA GLN A 24 -12.65 32.74 -11.42
C GLN A 24 -12.87 31.24 -11.64
N ALA A 25 -11.85 30.51 -12.08
CA ALA A 25 -11.90 29.07 -12.26
C ALA A 25 -12.19 28.34 -10.95
N LEU A 26 -11.56 28.75 -9.85
CA LEU A 26 -11.81 28.18 -8.52
C LEU A 26 -13.22 28.48 -8.01
N GLU A 27 -13.75 29.68 -8.25
CA GLU A 27 -15.14 30.04 -7.92
C GLU A 27 -16.14 29.16 -8.70
N LEU A 28 -15.91 28.98 -10.01
CA LEU A 28 -16.73 28.12 -10.86
C LEU A 28 -16.64 26.64 -10.46
N MET A 29 -15.44 26.15 -10.12
CA MET A 29 -15.24 24.80 -9.61
C MET A 29 -16.06 24.55 -8.34
N GLY A 30 -16.15 25.54 -7.44
CA GLY A 30 -16.97 25.46 -6.23
C GLY A 30 -18.48 25.38 -6.48
N GLN A 31 -18.94 25.88 -7.64
CA GLN A 31 -20.34 25.82 -8.08
C GLN A 31 -20.63 24.66 -9.03
N TRP A 32 -19.59 23.93 -9.46
CA TRP A 32 -19.74 22.81 -10.39
C TRP A 32 -20.40 21.63 -9.71
N GLU A 33 -21.20 20.89 -10.47
CA GLU A 33 -21.72 19.61 -9.99
C GLU A 33 -20.54 18.67 -9.64
N MET A 34 -20.63 18.01 -8.49
CA MET A 34 -19.53 17.18 -8.01
C MET A 34 -19.26 16.02 -8.96
N ILE A 35 -18.01 15.88 -9.37
CA ILE A 35 -17.55 14.80 -10.25
C ILE A 35 -17.47 13.47 -9.51
N ASP A 36 -17.30 12.40 -10.29
CA ASP A 36 -17.15 11.05 -9.76
C ASP A 36 -15.68 10.76 -9.41
N VAL A 37 -15.44 9.70 -8.63
CA VAL A 37 -14.11 9.34 -8.12
C VAL A 37 -13.08 9.14 -9.23
N CYS A 38 -13.46 8.46 -10.31
CA CYS A 38 -12.60 8.26 -11.48
C CYS A 38 -12.11 9.59 -12.09
N ASP A 39 -12.99 10.57 -12.24
CA ASP A 39 -12.65 11.87 -12.82
C ASP A 39 -11.78 12.68 -11.83
N ALA A 40 -11.97 12.49 -10.52
CA ALA A 40 -11.12 13.11 -9.49
C ALA A 40 -9.68 12.58 -9.50
N LEU A 41 -9.45 11.32 -9.88
CA LEU A 41 -8.09 10.79 -10.07
C LEU A 41 -7.34 11.53 -11.18
N GLU A 42 -8.04 12.00 -12.21
CA GLU A 42 -7.45 12.81 -13.28
C GLU A 42 -6.88 14.12 -12.72
N LEU A 43 -7.57 14.74 -11.76
CA LEU A 43 -7.17 15.98 -11.10
C LEU A 43 -5.94 15.81 -10.19
N LEU A 44 -5.51 14.57 -9.91
CA LEU A 44 -4.28 14.28 -9.17
C LEU A 44 -3.07 13.99 -10.08
N SER A 45 -3.29 13.95 -11.40
CA SER A 45 -2.24 13.77 -12.40
C SER A 45 -1.29 14.98 -12.47
N PRO A 46 -0.10 14.86 -13.11
CA PRO A 46 0.85 15.97 -13.20
C PRO A 46 0.36 17.15 -14.04
N VAL A 47 -0.78 17.01 -14.72
CA VAL A 47 -1.40 18.09 -15.50
C VAL A 47 -1.94 19.20 -14.57
N PHE A 48 -2.29 18.85 -13.33
CA PHE A 48 -2.92 19.78 -12.38
C PHE A 48 -2.01 20.05 -11.18
N GLU A 49 -1.38 21.22 -11.21
CA GLU A 49 -0.45 21.67 -10.15
C GLU A 49 -1.15 22.51 -9.07
N SER A 50 -2.30 23.14 -9.34
CA SER A 50 -3.01 23.97 -8.33
C SER A 50 -3.38 23.14 -7.09
N GLU A 51 -2.94 23.60 -5.92
CA GLU A 51 -3.24 22.95 -4.64
C GLU A 51 -4.75 22.90 -4.35
N GLU A 52 -5.51 23.90 -4.77
CA GLU A 52 -6.96 23.97 -4.60
C GLU A 52 -7.70 22.95 -5.46
N VAL A 53 -7.23 22.70 -6.69
CA VAL A 53 -7.76 21.66 -7.58
C VAL A 53 -7.46 20.28 -7.00
N ARG A 54 -6.23 20.05 -6.53
CA ARG A 54 -5.86 18.79 -5.88
C ARG A 54 -6.63 18.58 -4.57
N ALA A 55 -6.84 19.63 -3.79
CA ALA A 55 -7.68 19.59 -2.60
C ALA A 55 -9.14 19.28 -2.92
N TYR A 56 -9.67 19.78 -4.04
CA TYR A 56 -10.99 19.38 -4.54
C TYR A 56 -11.05 17.89 -4.86
N ALA A 57 -10.04 17.36 -5.56
CA ALA A 57 -9.95 15.93 -5.87
C ALA A 57 -9.99 15.07 -4.60
N VAL A 58 -9.23 15.44 -3.58
CA VAL A 58 -9.24 14.77 -2.26
C VAL A 58 -10.61 14.83 -1.59
N ARG A 59 -11.34 15.96 -1.68
CA ARG A 59 -12.71 16.04 -1.15
C ARG A 59 -13.68 15.10 -1.86
N VAL A 60 -13.49 14.86 -3.16
CA VAL A 60 -14.29 13.86 -3.89
C VAL A 60 -13.92 12.46 -3.43
N LEU A 61 -12.63 12.14 -3.31
CA LEU A 61 -12.14 10.85 -2.81
C LEU A 61 -12.63 10.52 -1.40
N GLN A 62 -12.82 11.52 -0.54
CA GLN A 62 -13.35 11.34 0.81
C GLN A 62 -14.76 10.74 0.85
N ARG A 63 -15.50 10.77 -0.26
CA ARG A 63 -16.85 10.17 -0.37
C ARG A 63 -16.83 8.70 -0.76
N ALA A 64 -15.71 8.20 -1.31
CA ALA A 64 -15.55 6.80 -1.67
C ALA A 64 -15.52 5.94 -0.41
N ASP A 65 -16.14 4.76 -0.45
CA ASP A 65 -15.92 3.74 0.57
C ASP A 65 -14.54 3.09 0.38
N ASP A 66 -14.16 2.25 1.33
CA ASP A 66 -12.84 1.64 1.33
C ASP A 66 -12.66 0.58 0.22
N GLU A 67 -13.74 -0.07 -0.22
CA GLU A 67 -13.73 -1.08 -1.28
C GLU A 67 -13.45 -0.42 -2.65
N GLU A 68 -14.14 0.69 -2.91
CA GLU A 68 -13.90 1.54 -4.07
C GLU A 68 -12.49 2.13 -4.01
N LEU A 69 -12.07 2.66 -2.85
CA LEU A 69 -10.75 3.27 -2.70
C LEU A 69 -9.61 2.26 -2.92
N GLN A 70 -9.78 1.01 -2.48
CA GLN A 70 -8.81 -0.06 -2.68
C GLN A 70 -8.54 -0.33 -4.17
N CYS A 71 -9.54 -0.14 -5.04
CA CYS A 71 -9.39 -0.29 -6.49
C CYS A 71 -8.46 0.77 -7.11
N TYR A 72 -8.26 1.90 -6.44
CA TYR A 72 -7.46 3.03 -6.91
C TYR A 72 -6.18 3.27 -6.11
N LEU A 73 -5.91 2.43 -5.11
CA LEU A 73 -4.86 2.67 -4.13
C LEU A 73 -3.47 2.79 -4.77
N LEU A 74 -3.17 1.96 -5.78
CA LEU A 74 -1.91 2.06 -6.53
C LEU A 74 -1.77 3.43 -7.21
N GLN A 75 -2.83 3.90 -7.87
CA GLN A 75 -2.84 5.18 -8.58
C GLN A 75 -2.74 6.35 -7.61
N LEU A 76 -3.36 6.25 -6.43
CA LEU A 76 -3.27 7.26 -5.37
C LEU A 76 -1.86 7.34 -4.79
N VAL A 77 -1.21 6.20 -4.57
CA VAL A 77 0.19 6.14 -4.13
C VAL A 77 1.11 6.75 -5.18
N GLN A 78 0.87 6.45 -6.46
CA GLN A 78 1.62 7.06 -7.56
C GLN A 78 1.40 8.58 -7.63
N ALA A 79 0.19 9.06 -7.34
CA ALA A 79 -0.12 10.49 -7.38
C ALA A 79 0.62 11.32 -6.31
N LEU A 80 1.08 10.69 -5.22
CA LEU A 80 1.89 11.36 -4.19
C LEU A 80 3.20 11.96 -4.76
N GLN A 81 3.74 11.41 -5.85
CA GLN A 81 4.96 11.94 -6.44
C GLN A 81 4.77 13.37 -6.99
N PHE A 82 3.54 13.70 -7.40
CA PHE A 82 3.14 15.00 -7.95
C PHE A 82 2.71 16.01 -6.89
N GLU A 83 2.75 15.64 -5.61
CA GLU A 83 2.45 16.56 -4.52
C GLU A 83 3.62 17.49 -4.22
N HIS A 84 3.31 18.76 -3.95
CA HIS A 84 4.28 19.82 -3.62
C HIS A 84 4.89 19.65 -2.23
N SER A 85 4.18 18.95 -1.33
CA SER A 85 4.58 18.74 0.06
C SER A 85 4.29 17.31 0.50
N ASP A 86 5.14 16.77 1.36
CA ASP A 86 4.92 15.47 2.02
C ASP A 86 3.69 15.50 2.94
N LYS A 87 3.25 16.70 3.35
CA LYS A 87 2.04 16.93 4.16
C LYS A 87 0.85 17.45 3.34
N SER A 88 0.81 17.12 2.05
CA SER A 88 -0.30 17.44 1.16
C SER A 88 -1.66 16.91 1.65
N ARG A 89 -2.74 17.38 1.02
CA ARG A 89 -4.10 16.88 1.30
C ARG A 89 -4.24 15.39 0.98
N LEU A 90 -3.62 14.94 -0.11
CA LEU A 90 -3.65 13.54 -0.51
C LEU A 90 -2.91 12.66 0.50
N SER A 91 -1.74 13.11 0.97
CA SER A 91 -1.00 12.37 1.99
C SER A 91 -1.80 12.30 3.29
N GLN A 92 -2.29 13.41 3.82
CA GLN A 92 -3.12 13.40 5.04
C GLN A 92 -4.35 12.49 4.91
N PHE A 93 -5.01 12.50 3.74
CA PHE A 93 -6.15 11.63 3.46
C PHE A 93 -5.80 10.14 3.48
N LEU A 94 -4.71 9.73 2.82
CA LEU A 94 -4.27 8.34 2.81
C LEU A 94 -3.81 7.87 4.21
N VAL A 95 -3.17 8.76 4.99
CA VAL A 95 -2.84 8.47 6.40
C VAL A 95 -4.11 8.23 7.21
N GLU A 96 -5.08 9.15 7.12
CA GLU A 96 -6.32 9.04 7.87
C GLU A 96 -7.07 7.74 7.53
N ARG A 97 -7.20 7.43 6.23
CA ARG A 97 -7.90 6.22 5.77
C ARG A 97 -7.18 4.93 6.20
N SER A 98 -5.86 4.88 6.04
CA SER A 98 -5.08 3.69 6.42
C SER A 98 -5.08 3.43 7.93
N SER A 99 -5.19 4.47 8.76
CA SER A 99 -5.29 4.29 10.21
C SER A 99 -6.54 3.51 10.66
N ARG A 100 -7.57 3.43 9.81
CA ARG A 100 -8.84 2.73 10.08
C ARG A 100 -9.01 1.46 9.24
N ASN A 101 -8.14 1.22 8.26
CA ASN A 101 -8.24 0.09 7.34
C ASN A 101 -6.89 -0.62 7.18
N ILE A 102 -6.84 -1.85 7.67
CA ILE A 102 -5.60 -2.65 7.68
C ILE A 102 -5.16 -3.09 6.29
N GLU A 103 -6.08 -3.32 5.35
CA GLU A 103 -5.71 -3.68 3.98
C GLU A 103 -5.03 -2.49 3.29
N LEU A 104 -5.55 -1.27 3.49
CA LEU A 104 -4.91 -0.04 3.02
C LEU A 104 -3.54 0.16 3.67
N ALA A 105 -3.44 0.01 5.00
CA ALA A 105 -2.18 0.17 5.73
C ALA A 105 -1.11 -0.85 5.30
N SER A 106 -1.52 -2.12 5.13
CA SER A 106 -0.64 -3.19 4.65
C SER A 106 -0.14 -2.89 3.23
N PHE A 107 -1.03 -2.50 2.32
CA PHE A 107 -0.65 -2.15 0.94
C PHE A 107 0.34 -0.98 0.88
N LEU A 108 0.06 0.10 1.63
CA LEU A 108 0.91 1.29 1.63
C LEU A 108 2.33 0.98 2.09
N ARG A 109 2.48 0.05 3.04
CA ARG A 109 3.79 -0.31 3.55
C ARG A 109 4.53 -1.33 2.68
N CYS A 110 3.84 -2.30 2.08
CA CYS A 110 4.47 -3.16 1.07
C CYS A 110 4.91 -2.39 -0.18
N SER A 111 4.32 -1.22 -0.43
CA SER A 111 4.69 -0.33 -1.54
C SER A 111 6.02 0.42 -1.29
N GLU A 112 6.58 0.38 -0.07
CA GLU A 112 7.92 0.95 0.23
C GLU A 112 9.03 0.28 -0.58
N ASP A 113 8.96 -1.05 -0.72
CA ASP A 113 10.05 -1.84 -1.31
C ASP A 113 10.03 -1.84 -2.85
N ASN A 114 8.90 -1.46 -3.46
CA ASN A 114 8.71 -1.45 -4.90
C ASN A 114 8.58 -0.02 -5.44
N LEU A 115 9.73 0.63 -5.68
CA LEU A 115 9.90 1.75 -6.62
C LEU A 115 9.14 3.05 -6.38
N LEU A 116 8.38 3.19 -5.30
CA LEU A 116 7.61 4.39 -5.05
C LEU A 116 8.35 5.25 -4.02
N HIS A 117 9.25 6.08 -4.56
CA HIS A 117 9.69 7.41 -4.08
C HIS A 117 9.93 7.63 -2.58
N TRP A 118 11.06 8.26 -2.20
CA TRP A 118 11.39 8.71 -0.83
C TRP A 118 10.27 9.48 -0.08
N LYS A 119 9.31 10.05 -0.80
CA LYS A 119 8.13 10.75 -0.25
C LYS A 119 7.19 9.78 0.50
N LEU A 120 7.12 8.51 0.11
CA LEU A 120 6.37 7.48 0.84
C LEU A 120 7.00 7.16 2.19
N LEU A 121 8.33 7.25 2.31
CA LEU A 121 9.03 6.99 3.57
C LEU A 121 8.69 8.07 4.61
N ASP A 122 8.61 9.34 4.20
CA ASP A 122 8.20 10.43 5.10
C ASP A 122 6.69 10.38 5.39
N PHE A 123 5.89 9.93 4.42
CA PHE A 123 4.48 9.59 4.63
C PHE A 123 4.30 8.48 5.68
N LEU A 124 5.02 7.36 5.58
CA LEU A 124 4.89 6.25 6.52
C LEU A 124 5.41 6.60 7.91
N LYS A 125 6.49 7.38 8.01
CA LYS A 125 6.91 8.03 9.27
C LYS A 125 5.83 8.95 9.86
N ALA A 126 5.00 9.58 9.02
CA ALA A 126 3.87 10.37 9.49
C ALA A 126 2.67 9.49 9.88
N VAL A 127 2.51 8.28 9.32
CA VAL A 127 1.45 7.32 9.67
C VAL A 127 1.74 6.65 11.02
N VAL A 128 3.00 6.28 11.31
CA VAL A 128 3.38 5.53 12.54
C VAL A 128 2.80 6.14 13.82
N PRO A 129 3.00 7.44 14.12
CA PRO A 129 2.57 8.01 15.39
C PRO A 129 1.04 8.06 15.50
N PHE A 130 0.34 8.20 14.37
CA PHE A 130 -1.12 8.20 14.36
C PHE A 130 -1.68 6.79 14.53
N MET A 131 -1.04 5.77 13.94
CA MET A 131 -1.44 4.38 14.19
C MET A 131 -1.18 3.95 15.63
N GLU A 132 -0.08 4.40 16.25
CA GLU A 132 0.22 4.09 17.66
C GLU A 132 -0.74 4.78 18.65
N LEU A 133 -1.32 5.91 18.28
CA LEU A 133 -2.21 6.71 19.14
C LEU A 133 -3.70 6.56 18.80
N ALA A 134 -4.05 6.02 17.64
CA ALA A 134 -5.43 5.86 17.21
C ALA A 134 -6.06 4.65 17.92
N PRO A 135 -7.18 4.81 18.64
CA PRO A 135 -8.02 3.68 18.96
C PRO A 135 -8.54 3.11 17.64
N THR A 136 -8.13 1.89 17.29
CA THR A 136 -8.68 1.24 16.11
C THR A 136 -10.15 0.93 16.36
N GLU A 137 -11.00 1.12 15.35
CA GLU A 137 -12.43 0.74 15.43
C GLU A 137 -12.62 -0.76 15.73
N TYR A 138 -11.56 -1.56 15.54
CA TYR A 138 -11.52 -3.00 15.75
C TYR A 138 -11.08 -3.44 17.16
N GLY A 139 -10.78 -2.51 18.08
CA GLY A 139 -10.41 -2.84 19.45
C GLY A 139 -9.03 -3.50 19.60
N GLU A 140 -8.23 -3.54 18.53
CA GLU A 140 -6.80 -3.87 18.61
C GLU A 140 -6.01 -2.62 18.96
N ASP A 141 -5.00 -2.79 19.81
CA ASP A 141 -4.01 -1.74 20.10
C ASP A 141 -3.33 -1.35 18.78
N GLY A 142 -3.43 -0.07 18.39
CA GLY A 142 -2.82 0.43 17.17
C GLY A 142 -1.30 0.25 17.14
N SER A 143 -0.65 0.15 18.31
CA SER A 143 0.75 -0.26 18.43
C SER A 143 0.97 -1.71 17.99
N LYS A 144 0.09 -2.65 18.36
CA LYS A 144 0.17 -4.05 17.90
C LYS A 144 -0.08 -4.18 16.40
N LEU A 145 -1.01 -3.38 15.88
CA LEU A 145 -1.27 -3.32 14.45
C LEU A 145 0.00 -2.89 13.70
N TRP A 146 0.64 -1.82 14.18
CA TRP A 146 1.90 -1.32 13.64
C TRP A 146 3.05 -2.33 13.77
N GLN A 147 3.19 -3.01 14.91
CA GLN A 147 4.21 -4.05 15.10
C GLN A 147 4.00 -5.25 14.17
N SER A 148 2.76 -5.75 14.04
CA SER A 148 2.43 -6.83 13.10
C SER A 148 2.77 -6.42 11.67
N LEU A 149 2.54 -5.16 11.36
CA LEU A 149 2.93 -4.56 10.12
C LEU A 149 4.48 -4.63 10.01
N VAL A 150 5.26 -4.06 10.91
CA VAL A 150 6.74 -4.11 10.86
C VAL A 150 7.28 -5.52 10.62
N HIS A 151 6.79 -6.51 11.36
CA HIS A 151 7.17 -7.91 11.18
C HIS A 151 6.85 -8.46 9.77
N GLN A 152 5.78 -7.97 9.14
CA GLN A 152 5.43 -8.32 7.76
C GLN A 152 6.51 -7.85 6.76
N THR A 153 7.11 -6.67 6.97
CA THR A 153 8.20 -6.17 6.10
C THR A 153 9.49 -6.94 6.34
N GLU A 154 9.81 -7.25 7.60
CA GLU A 154 10.97 -8.08 7.95
C GLU A 154 10.86 -9.48 7.32
N LEU A 155 9.66 -10.06 7.34
CA LEU A 155 9.37 -11.33 6.68
C LEU A 155 9.66 -11.24 5.17
N VAL A 156 9.16 -10.21 4.47
CA VAL A 156 9.49 -10.00 3.04
C VAL A 156 11.00 -9.88 2.83
N ALA A 157 11.67 -9.12 3.70
CA ALA A 157 13.11 -9.04 3.91
C ALA A 157 13.84 -10.40 3.81
N GLN A 158 13.46 -11.27 4.73
CA GLN A 158 14.03 -12.60 4.91
C GLN A 158 13.69 -13.52 3.74
N LEU A 159 12.45 -13.46 3.23
CA LEU A 159 12.03 -14.21 2.03
C LEU A 159 12.84 -13.80 0.80
N GLY A 160 13.13 -12.52 0.62
CA GLY A 160 14.01 -12.02 -0.45
C GLY A 160 15.43 -12.57 -0.33
N THR A 161 15.93 -12.76 0.90
CA THR A 161 17.22 -13.42 1.15
C THR A 161 17.18 -14.90 0.80
N ILE A 162 16.11 -15.63 1.17
CA ILE A 162 15.91 -17.02 0.75
C ILE A 162 15.89 -17.13 -0.77
N MET A 163 15.15 -16.26 -1.47
CA MET A 163 15.08 -16.27 -2.93
C MET A 163 16.45 -16.11 -3.58
N ARG A 164 17.30 -15.21 -3.07
CA ARG A 164 18.67 -15.00 -3.56
C ARG A 164 19.56 -16.24 -3.33
N GLU A 165 19.55 -16.77 -2.12
CA GLU A 165 20.34 -17.97 -1.75
C GLU A 165 19.94 -19.20 -2.57
N VAL A 166 18.64 -19.44 -2.71
CA VAL A 166 18.08 -20.54 -3.52
C VAL A 166 18.35 -20.32 -5.01
N GLY A 167 18.27 -19.06 -5.46
CA GLY A 167 18.57 -18.64 -6.82
C GLY A 167 20.02 -18.94 -7.22
N ALA A 168 20.98 -18.69 -6.31
CA ALA A 168 22.40 -18.90 -6.51
C ALA A 168 22.80 -20.39 -6.67
N ILE A 169 22.01 -21.32 -6.13
CA ILE A 169 22.25 -22.76 -6.30
C ILE A 169 22.04 -23.17 -7.76
N ARG A 170 23.11 -23.68 -8.37
CA ARG A 170 23.05 -24.36 -9.68
C ARG A 170 22.54 -25.78 -9.52
N GLY A 171 21.67 -26.21 -10.42
CA GLY A 171 21.18 -27.59 -10.48
C GLY A 171 19.67 -27.68 -10.59
N ASN A 172 19.17 -28.89 -10.35
CA ASN A 172 17.74 -29.19 -10.46
C ASN A 172 16.92 -28.61 -9.29
N THR A 173 15.60 -28.59 -9.46
CA THR A 173 14.64 -28.08 -8.46
C THR A 173 14.78 -28.78 -7.11
N GLN A 174 15.15 -30.06 -7.09
CA GLN A 174 15.28 -30.84 -5.86
C GLN A 174 16.39 -30.28 -4.95
N LYS A 175 17.58 -30.00 -5.50
CA LYS A 175 18.68 -29.38 -4.76
C LYS A 175 18.30 -28.00 -4.20
N LYS A 176 17.52 -27.24 -4.97
CA LYS A 176 17.01 -25.93 -4.53
C LYS A 176 15.99 -26.07 -3.39
N ILE A 177 15.12 -27.09 -3.42
CA ILE A 177 14.17 -27.41 -2.33
C ILE A 177 14.94 -27.84 -1.07
N GLU A 178 15.99 -28.64 -1.21
CA GLU A 178 16.85 -29.04 -0.09
C GLU A 178 17.53 -27.82 0.55
N LYS A 179 18.07 -26.89 -0.27
CA LYS A 179 18.63 -25.63 0.24
C LYS A 179 17.57 -24.77 0.94
N LEU A 180 16.36 -24.65 0.39
CA LEU A 180 15.25 -23.94 1.03
C LEU A 180 14.97 -24.51 2.43
N ARG A 181 14.80 -25.82 2.52
CA ARG A 181 14.55 -26.51 3.80
C ARG A 181 15.73 -26.36 4.76
N GLN A 182 16.96 -26.44 4.27
CA GLN A 182 18.16 -26.23 5.09
C GLN A 182 18.21 -24.81 5.69
N LEU A 183 17.83 -23.80 4.91
CA LEU A 183 17.75 -22.41 5.40
C LEU A 183 16.68 -22.29 6.49
N LEU A 184 15.48 -22.81 6.23
CA LEU A 184 14.35 -22.74 7.17
C LEU A 184 14.57 -23.55 8.45
N TYR A 185 15.32 -24.66 8.42
CA TYR A 185 15.64 -25.41 9.64
C TYR A 185 16.92 -24.92 10.35
N GLY A 186 17.68 -24.05 9.71
CA GLY A 186 18.98 -23.59 10.21
C GLY A 186 18.98 -22.09 10.45
N LEU A 187 19.58 -21.35 9.52
CA LEU A 187 19.85 -19.92 9.65
C LEU A 187 18.60 -19.06 9.83
N LEU A 188 17.46 -19.50 9.26
CA LEU A 188 16.19 -18.78 9.27
C LEU A 188 15.11 -19.60 10.00
N SER A 189 15.48 -20.23 11.11
CA SER A 189 14.58 -21.08 11.90
C SER A 189 13.47 -20.31 12.61
N GLU A 190 13.69 -19.02 12.88
CA GLU A 190 12.67 -18.07 13.33
C GLU A 190 11.50 -17.96 12.35
N LEU A 191 11.71 -18.27 11.05
CA LEU A 191 10.63 -18.24 10.08
C LEU A 191 9.65 -19.40 10.22
N THR A 192 10.02 -20.45 10.96
CA THR A 192 9.16 -21.63 11.15
C THR A 192 8.12 -21.45 12.25
N TYR A 193 8.40 -20.56 13.20
CA TYR A 193 7.51 -20.19 14.28
C TYR A 193 7.75 -18.73 14.66
N PHE A 194 6.76 -17.90 14.42
CA PHE A 194 6.81 -16.49 14.81
C PHE A 194 6.43 -16.35 16.28
N GLU A 195 7.19 -15.53 17.02
CA GLU A 195 6.90 -15.22 18.42
C GLU A 195 5.51 -14.57 18.56
N GLU A 196 5.18 -13.67 17.63
CA GLU A 196 3.87 -13.04 17.49
C GLU A 196 3.29 -13.30 16.10
N PRO A 197 1.97 -13.52 15.97
CA PRO A 197 1.34 -13.69 14.66
C PRO A 197 1.57 -12.48 13.75
N VAL A 198 1.86 -12.74 12.48
CA VAL A 198 2.09 -11.72 11.45
C VAL A 198 0.90 -11.71 10.49
N ARG A 199 0.50 -10.55 9.97
CA ARG A 199 -0.55 -10.46 8.95
C ARG A 199 -0.03 -10.91 7.59
N SER A 200 -0.82 -11.72 6.89
CA SER A 200 -0.49 -12.18 5.54
C SER A 200 -0.47 -11.00 4.57
N LEU A 201 0.54 -10.98 3.69
CA LEU A 201 0.71 -9.98 2.62
C LEU A 201 -0.41 -10.02 1.58
N LEU A 202 -1.03 -11.19 1.40
CA LEU A 202 -2.06 -11.44 0.38
C LEU A 202 -3.47 -11.20 0.91
N ALA A 203 -3.64 -11.25 2.23
CA ALA A 203 -4.91 -11.06 2.91
C ALA A 203 -4.63 -10.59 4.34
N SER A 204 -4.68 -9.29 4.60
CA SER A 204 -4.26 -8.71 5.89
C SER A 204 -5.18 -9.12 7.05
N SER A 205 -6.38 -9.61 6.74
CA SER A 205 -7.28 -10.29 7.69
C SER A 205 -6.78 -11.65 8.19
N VAL A 206 -5.86 -12.31 7.49
CA VAL A 206 -5.32 -13.62 7.86
C VAL A 206 -4.04 -13.46 8.67
N LEU A 207 -4.03 -13.99 9.89
CA LEU A 207 -2.84 -14.08 10.73
C LEU A 207 -2.10 -15.38 10.48
N ILE A 208 -0.81 -15.29 10.18
CA ILE A 208 0.12 -16.39 9.98
C ILE A 208 1.07 -16.49 11.18
N THR A 209 1.46 -17.71 11.54
CA THR A 209 2.28 -17.99 12.73
C THR A 209 3.62 -18.65 12.40
N GLY A 210 3.93 -18.83 11.12
CA GLY A 210 5.19 -19.42 10.67
C GLY A 210 5.05 -20.22 9.37
N ILE A 211 6.19 -20.51 8.74
CA ILE A 211 6.31 -21.33 7.53
C ILE A 211 6.39 -22.81 7.93
N VAL A 212 5.71 -23.67 7.18
CA VAL A 212 5.78 -25.14 7.27
C VAL A 212 6.81 -25.64 6.23
N PRO A 213 8.06 -25.96 6.62
CA PRO A 213 9.13 -26.22 5.65
C PRO A 213 8.94 -27.55 4.90
N SER A 214 8.31 -28.54 5.54
CA SER A 214 7.99 -29.83 4.93
C SER A 214 7.01 -29.70 3.76
N GLU A 215 6.06 -28.76 3.87
CA GLU A 215 5.03 -28.49 2.87
C GLU A 215 5.42 -27.37 1.89
N SER A 216 6.55 -26.72 2.12
CA SER A 216 7.10 -25.69 1.25
C SER A 216 7.98 -26.30 0.15
N SER A 217 7.93 -25.71 -1.05
CA SER A 217 8.62 -26.19 -2.24
C SER A 217 9.01 -25.04 -3.18
N ILE A 218 9.47 -25.39 -4.38
CA ILE A 218 9.82 -24.43 -5.44
C ILE A 218 9.09 -24.85 -6.71
N PHE A 219 8.47 -23.90 -7.40
CA PHE A 219 7.81 -24.19 -8.67
C PHE A 219 8.83 -24.53 -9.77
N LYS A 220 8.43 -25.45 -10.66
CA LYS A 220 9.21 -25.81 -11.85
C LYS A 220 9.06 -24.71 -12.93
N SER A 221 9.77 -23.61 -12.74
CA SER A 221 9.81 -22.46 -13.66
C SER A 221 11.23 -21.90 -13.77
N ALA A 222 11.53 -21.16 -14.84
CA ALA A 222 12.83 -20.53 -15.08
C ALA A 222 13.23 -19.55 -13.95
N LEU A 223 12.24 -18.89 -13.34
CA LEU A 223 12.46 -17.95 -12.23
C LEU A 223 12.50 -18.64 -10.86
N HIS A 224 12.24 -19.95 -10.80
CA HIS A 224 12.23 -20.75 -9.57
C HIS A 224 11.48 -20.10 -8.39
N PRO A 225 10.21 -19.65 -8.56
CA PRO A 225 9.50 -18.97 -7.49
C PRO A 225 9.27 -19.91 -6.30
N LEU A 226 9.36 -19.33 -5.09
CA LEU A 226 9.09 -20.05 -3.86
C LEU A 226 7.60 -20.40 -3.78
N CYS A 227 7.32 -21.55 -3.22
CA CYS A 227 5.97 -21.99 -2.91
C CYS A 227 5.94 -22.31 -1.42
N LEU A 228 5.51 -21.36 -0.61
CA LEU A 228 5.59 -21.42 0.84
C LEU A 228 4.22 -21.76 1.40
N THR A 229 4.19 -22.64 2.40
CA THR A 229 2.98 -22.94 3.13
C THR A 229 3.11 -22.33 4.52
N PHE A 230 2.18 -21.47 4.90
CA PHE A 230 2.12 -20.83 6.20
C PHE A 230 1.08 -21.49 7.09
N ARG A 231 1.36 -21.59 8.38
CA ARG A 231 0.36 -21.92 9.40
C ARG A 231 -0.45 -20.68 9.73
N THR A 232 -1.76 -20.83 9.87
CA THR A 232 -2.66 -19.74 10.27
C THR A 232 -2.96 -19.81 11.76
N ALA A 233 -3.24 -18.65 12.38
CA ALA A 233 -3.66 -18.57 13.79
C ALA A 233 -5.00 -19.31 14.04
N SER A 234 -5.82 -19.49 13.01
CA SER A 234 -7.07 -20.26 13.05
C SER A 234 -6.87 -21.79 13.07
N GLY A 235 -5.62 -22.28 13.04
CA GLY A 235 -5.29 -23.70 13.08
C GLY A 235 -5.25 -24.39 11.71
N GLY A 236 -5.34 -23.63 10.62
CA GLY A 236 -5.22 -24.12 9.24
C GLY A 236 -3.85 -23.85 8.62
N THR A 237 -3.77 -24.05 7.30
CA THR A 237 -2.63 -23.63 6.47
C THR A 237 -3.10 -22.76 5.31
N ALA A 238 -2.25 -21.81 4.92
CA ALA A 238 -2.42 -20.94 3.75
C ALA A 238 -1.20 -21.09 2.85
N ARG A 239 -1.38 -21.08 1.53
CA ARG A 239 -0.33 -21.33 0.54
C ARG A 239 -0.33 -20.27 -0.55
#